data_AF-A0A5C5ZIU1-F1
#
_entry.id   AF-A0A5C5ZIU1-F1
#
_cell.length_a   1.000
_cell.length_b   1.000
_cell.length_c   1.000
_cell.angle_alpha   90.00
_cell.angle_beta   90.00
_cell.angle_gamma   90.00
#
_symmetry.space_group_name_H-M   'P 1'
#
loop_
_entity.id
_entity.type
_entity.pdbx_description
1 polymer ?
#
loop_
_entity_poly.entity_id
_entity_poly.type
_entity_poly.pdbx_seq_one_letter_code
_entity_poly.pdbx_strand_id
1 'polypeptide(L)'
;MKTSLETIRNGLTSQLADLDRDLQAAETQVSELKSTRRQVAAAIRALGGQGSDTAKPAPKKAQVRDAVRELLDQNGGAIDADDLEALVADKLASEQGCSAMGLALRMREVLAADDFTAESGRVHRSSPVRAPQNPASA
;
A
#
# COMPACT_ATOMS: atom_id res chain seq x y z
N MET A 1 47.08 -22.33 -11.77
CA MET A 1 45.68 -22.59 -12.16
C MET A 1 44.77 -21.51 -11.57
N LYS A 2 44.71 -20.30 -12.17
CA LYS A 2 43.87 -19.17 -11.71
C LYS A 2 42.57 -19.00 -12.53
N THR A 3 42.40 -19.77 -13.60
CA THR A 3 41.36 -19.63 -14.62
C THR A 3 39.95 -20.04 -14.18
N SER A 4 39.83 -20.96 -13.22
CA SER A 4 38.51 -21.46 -12.77
C SER A 4 37.68 -20.40 -12.03
N LEU A 5 38.30 -19.68 -11.09
CA LEU A 5 37.59 -18.67 -10.29
C LEU A 5 37.24 -17.41 -11.09
N GLU A 6 38.11 -16.97 -12.00
CA GLU A 6 37.81 -15.83 -12.88
C GLU A 6 36.66 -16.15 -13.85
N THR A 7 36.60 -17.37 -14.37
CA THR A 7 35.49 -17.82 -15.23
C THR A 7 34.17 -17.86 -14.46
N ILE A 8 34.17 -18.40 -13.24
CA ILE A 8 32.99 -18.41 -12.37
C ILE A 8 32.55 -16.99 -12.03
N ARG A 9 33.49 -16.11 -11.66
CA ARG A 9 33.20 -14.70 -11.35
C ARG A 9 32.56 -13.99 -12.54
N ASN A 10 33.15 -14.13 -13.73
CA ASN A 10 32.62 -13.49 -14.94
C ASN A 10 31.22 -14.03 -15.29
N GLY A 11 30.98 -15.34 -15.10
CA GLY A 11 29.66 -15.94 -15.27
C GLY A 11 28.61 -15.38 -14.30
N LEU A 12 28.96 -15.26 -13.01
CA LEU A 12 28.08 -14.66 -12.00
C LEU A 12 27.82 -13.17 -12.27
N THR A 13 28.84 -12.41 -12.71
CA THR A 13 28.66 -11.00 -13.08
C THR A 13 27.72 -10.85 -14.28
N SER A 14 27.81 -11.74 -15.28
CA SER A 14 26.88 -11.74 -16.41
C SER A 14 25.45 -12.05 -15.96
N GLN A 15 25.27 -13.09 -15.13
CA GLN A 15 23.94 -13.45 -14.61
C GLN A 15 23.32 -12.33 -13.77
N LEU A 16 24.14 -11.62 -12.99
CA LEU A 16 23.68 -10.48 -12.19
C LEU A 16 23.24 -9.32 -13.10
N ALA A 17 23.99 -9.02 -14.16
CA ALA A 17 23.61 -8.01 -15.14
C ALA A 17 22.33 -8.35 -15.91
N ASP A 18 22.09 -9.64 -16.19
CA ASP A 18 20.85 -10.10 -16.82
C ASP A 18 19.67 -9.98 -15.85
N LEU A 19 19.84 -10.37 -14.59
CA LEU A 19 18.82 -10.19 -13.55
C LEU A 19 18.48 -8.71 -13.31
N ASP A 20 19.46 -7.81 -13.28
CA ASP A 20 19.24 -6.37 -13.14
C ASP A 20 18.42 -5.82 -14.33
N ARG A 21 18.68 -6.31 -15.54
CA ARG A 21 17.91 -5.93 -16.74
C ARG A 21 16.47 -6.43 -16.66
N ASP A 22 16.27 -7.67 -16.24
CA ASP A 22 14.94 -8.26 -16.07
C ASP A 22 14.15 -7.53 -14.97
N LEU A 23 14.80 -7.17 -13.86
CA LEU A 23 14.22 -6.38 -12.79
C LEU A 23 13.74 -5.02 -13.33
N GLN A 24 14.60 -4.31 -14.05
CA GLN A 24 14.25 -2.99 -14.61
C GLN A 24 13.09 -3.08 -15.63
N ALA A 25 13.05 -4.15 -16.43
CA ALA A 25 11.95 -4.40 -17.36
C ALA A 25 10.63 -4.66 -16.60
N ALA A 26 10.67 -5.46 -15.54
CA ALA A 26 9.51 -5.74 -14.70
C ALA A 26 9.01 -4.48 -13.97
N GLU A 27 9.91 -3.65 -13.44
CA GLU A 27 9.55 -2.37 -12.81
C GLU A 27 8.86 -1.42 -13.79
N THR A 28 9.34 -1.38 -15.04
CA THR A 28 8.72 -0.59 -16.11
C THR A 28 7.30 -1.09 -16.41
N GLN A 29 7.12 -2.40 -16.56
CA GLN A 29 5.80 -3.00 -16.78
C GLN A 29 4.84 -2.73 -15.60
N VAL A 30 5.31 -2.79 -14.36
CA VAL A 30 4.50 -2.47 -13.18
C VAL A 30 4.06 -1.01 -13.21
N SER A 31 4.93 -0.08 -13.62
CA SER A 31 4.59 1.33 -13.76
C SER A 31 3.50 1.57 -14.81
N GLU A 32 3.62 0.91 -15.97
CA GLU A 32 2.61 0.97 -17.04
C GLU A 32 1.26 0.40 -16.59
N LEU A 33 1.27 -0.73 -15.87
CA LEU A 33 0.06 -1.33 -15.32
C LEU A 33 -0.59 -0.45 -14.25
N LYS A 34 0.20 0.20 -13.38
CA LYS A 34 -0.31 1.18 -12.40
C LYS A 34 -0.97 2.37 -13.11
N SER A 35 -0.36 2.89 -14.17
CA SER A 35 -0.93 3.96 -14.99
C SER A 35 -2.27 3.54 -15.63
N THR A 36 -2.29 2.36 -16.25
CA THR A 36 -3.50 1.77 -16.86
C THR A 36 -4.62 1.60 -15.82
N ARG A 37 -4.30 1.09 -14.63
CA ARG A 37 -5.27 0.95 -13.54
C ARG A 37 -5.86 2.30 -13.11
N ARG A 38 -5.05 3.35 -13.01
CA ARG A 38 -5.54 4.72 -12.71
C ARG A 38 -6.49 5.22 -13.79
N GLN A 39 -6.17 5.00 -15.07
CA GLN A 39 -7.03 5.39 -16.20
C GLN A 39 -8.38 4.64 -16.18
N VAL A 40 -8.35 3.33 -15.95
CA VAL A 40 -9.57 2.51 -15.86
C VAL A 40 -10.42 2.91 -14.67
N ALA A 41 -9.82 3.14 -13.50
CA ALA A 41 -10.54 3.61 -12.32
C ALA A 41 -11.21 4.97 -12.55
N ALA A 42 -10.54 5.89 -13.25
CA ALA A 42 -11.12 7.18 -13.64
C ALA A 42 -12.31 6.99 -14.61
N ALA A 43 -12.18 6.10 -15.60
CA ALA A 43 -13.26 5.79 -16.53
C ALA A 43 -14.48 5.17 -15.83
N ILE A 44 -14.27 4.24 -14.89
CA ILE A 44 -15.35 3.65 -14.08
C ILE A 44 -16.08 4.73 -13.27
N ARG A 45 -15.35 5.66 -12.65
CA ARG A 45 -15.97 6.78 -11.92
C ARG A 45 -16.77 7.70 -12.83
N ALA A 46 -16.29 7.97 -14.04
CA ALA A 46 -17.01 8.77 -15.02
C ALA A 46 -18.32 8.09 -15.46
N LEU A 47 -18.32 6.76 -15.58
CA LEU A 47 -19.50 5.97 -15.92
C LEU A 47 -20.49 5.82 -14.74
N GLY A 48 -20.00 5.80 -13.51
CA GLY A 48 -20.82 5.70 -12.28
C GLY A 48 -21.47 7.02 -11.84
N GLY A 49 -21.25 8.12 -12.58
CA GLY A 49 -21.76 9.45 -12.28
C GLY A 49 -23.26 9.64 -12.60
N GLN A 50 -24.12 8.80 -12.04
CA GLN A 50 -25.54 9.14 -11.84
C GLN A 50 -25.82 9.05 -10.35
N GLY A 51 -25.93 10.22 -9.72
CA GLY A 51 -26.11 10.38 -8.29
C GLY A 51 -27.29 9.57 -7.77
N SER A 52 -27.02 8.73 -6.77
CA SER A 52 -28.07 8.21 -5.89
C SER A 52 -28.51 9.38 -5.00
N ASP A 53 -29.78 9.78 -5.10
CA ASP A 53 -30.42 10.88 -4.35
C ASP A 53 -30.45 10.68 -2.82
N THR A 54 -29.94 9.57 -2.31
CA THR A 54 -29.77 9.33 -0.88
C THR A 54 -28.35 9.68 -0.45
N ALA A 55 -28.21 10.76 0.33
CA ALA A 55 -26.95 11.19 0.91
C ALA A 55 -26.37 10.09 1.82
N LYS A 56 -25.46 9.29 1.27
CA LYS A 56 -24.73 8.26 2.01
C LYS A 56 -23.94 8.93 3.16
N PRO A 57 -23.96 8.38 4.38
CA PRO A 57 -23.27 8.96 5.51
C PRO A 57 -21.77 9.05 5.25
N ALA A 58 -21.13 10.12 5.74
CA ALA A 58 -19.67 10.22 5.72
C ALA A 58 -19.05 9.23 6.72
N PRO A 59 -17.90 8.61 6.39
CA PRO A 59 -17.26 7.64 7.27
C PRO A 59 -16.67 8.31 8.51
N LYS A 60 -16.79 7.63 9.66
CA LYS A 60 -16.15 8.05 10.92
C LYS A 60 -14.70 7.59 10.97
N LYS A 61 -13.86 8.28 11.75
CA LYS A 61 -12.45 7.93 11.97
C LYS A 61 -12.26 6.47 12.40
N ALA A 62 -13.10 5.96 13.29
CA ALA A 62 -13.04 4.57 13.75
C ALA A 62 -13.29 3.56 12.61
N GLN A 63 -14.31 3.78 11.79
CA GLN A 63 -14.63 2.92 10.64
C GLN A 63 -13.47 2.86 9.64
N VAL A 64 -12.84 4.01 9.37
CA VAL A 64 -11.66 4.09 8.50
C VAL A 64 -10.48 3.34 9.12
N ARG A 65 -10.22 3.52 10.42
CA ARG A 65 -9.15 2.79 11.13
C ARG A 65 -9.35 1.27 11.06
N ASP A 66 -10.57 0.81 11.34
CA ASP A 66 -10.89 -0.62 11.36
C ASP A 66 -10.79 -1.22 9.95
N ALA A 67 -11.27 -0.50 8.94
CA ALA A 67 -11.12 -0.90 7.53
C ALA A 67 -9.64 -1.00 7.12
N VAL A 68 -8.80 -0.01 7.48
CA VAL A 68 -7.35 -0.06 7.21
C VAL A 68 -6.71 -1.25 7.92
N ARG A 69 -7.06 -1.48 9.19
CA ARG A 69 -6.56 -2.61 9.99
C ARG A 69 -6.88 -3.95 9.34
N GLU A 70 -8.12 -4.15 8.94
CA GLU A 70 -8.58 -5.39 8.34
C GLU A 70 -7.95 -5.62 6.96
N LEU A 71 -7.86 -4.57 6.14
CA LEU A 71 -7.19 -4.64 4.85
C LEU A 71 -5.72 -5.03 5.00
N LEU A 72 -5.00 -4.44 5.96
CA LEU A 72 -3.62 -4.83 6.25
C LEU A 72 -3.53 -6.30 6.66
N ASP A 73 -4.42 -6.80 7.53
CA ASP A 73 -4.42 -8.21 7.94
C ASP A 73 -4.68 -9.15 6.75
N GLN A 74 -5.58 -8.77 5.85
CA GLN A 74 -5.92 -9.54 4.64
C GLN A 74 -4.81 -9.53 3.58
N ASN A 75 -3.96 -8.49 3.56
CA ASN A 75 -2.92 -8.30 2.54
C ASN A 75 -1.50 -8.58 3.09
N GLY A 76 -1.38 -9.41 4.12
CA GLY A 76 -0.08 -9.83 4.63
C GLY A 76 0.67 -8.77 5.44
N GLY A 77 -0.04 -7.78 5.98
CA GLY A 77 0.48 -6.76 6.89
C GLY A 77 0.98 -5.47 6.23
N ALA A 78 0.91 -5.36 4.89
CA ALA A 78 1.43 -4.23 4.14
C ALA A 78 0.60 -3.91 2.90
N ILE A 79 0.28 -2.64 2.66
CA ILE A 79 -0.43 -2.18 1.45
C ILE A 79 0.29 -0.97 0.86
N ASP A 80 0.36 -0.87 -0.47
CA ASP A 80 0.87 0.31 -1.16
C ASP A 80 0.03 1.57 -0.81
N ALA A 81 0.69 2.67 -0.45
CA ALA A 81 0.02 3.88 0.00
C ALA A 81 -0.91 4.46 -1.08
N ASP A 82 -0.56 4.32 -2.37
CA ASP A 82 -1.38 4.79 -3.48
C ASP A 82 -2.69 4.00 -3.63
N ASP A 83 -2.69 2.76 -3.14
CA ASP A 83 -3.80 1.81 -3.29
C ASP A 83 -4.72 1.81 -2.07
N LEU A 84 -4.17 2.15 -0.91
CA LEU A 84 -4.86 2.04 0.36
C LEU A 84 -6.15 2.85 0.40
N GLU A 85 -6.14 4.12 -0.04
CA GLU A 85 -7.34 4.96 0.00
C GLU A 85 -8.46 4.40 -0.88
N ALA A 86 -8.14 3.86 -2.06
CA ALA A 86 -9.12 3.26 -2.95
C ALA A 86 -9.72 1.97 -2.36
N LEU A 87 -8.89 1.12 -1.75
CA LEU A 87 -9.35 -0.11 -1.10
C LEU A 87 -10.24 0.18 0.11
N VAL A 88 -9.88 1.17 0.93
CA VAL A 88 -10.69 1.60 2.07
C VAL A 88 -12.02 2.19 1.59
N ALA A 89 -12.01 2.99 0.52
CA ALA A 89 -13.23 3.56 -0.06
C ALA A 89 -14.19 2.47 -0.52
N ASP A 90 -13.68 1.47 -1.26
CA ASP A 90 -14.47 0.37 -1.79
C ASP A 90 -15.06 -0.49 -0.67
N LYS A 91 -14.25 -0.83 0.35
CA LYS A 91 -14.70 -1.58 1.52
C LYS A 91 -15.79 -0.84 2.30
N LEU A 92 -15.60 0.46 2.57
CA LEU A 92 -16.59 1.26 3.29
C LEU A 92 -17.88 1.47 2.48
N ALA A 93 -17.78 1.58 1.16
CA ALA A 93 -18.94 1.71 0.29
C ALA A 93 -19.75 0.40 0.19
N SER A 94 -19.07 -0.74 0.06
CA SER A 94 -19.68 -2.06 -0.12
C SER A 94 -20.22 -2.66 1.18
N GLU A 95 -19.48 -2.54 2.28
CA GLU A 95 -19.84 -3.19 3.55
C GLU A 95 -20.60 -2.27 4.51
N GLN A 96 -20.32 -0.96 4.47
CA GLN A 96 -20.86 -0.01 5.46
C GLN A 96 -21.72 1.09 4.83
N GLY A 97 -21.94 1.06 3.51
CA GLY A 97 -22.79 2.02 2.79
C GLY A 97 -22.34 3.48 2.91
N CYS A 98 -21.07 3.73 3.26
CA CYS A 98 -20.56 5.08 3.48
C CYS A 98 -20.24 5.77 2.15
N SER A 99 -20.28 7.11 2.14
CA SER A 99 -19.81 7.91 1.01
C SER A 99 -18.28 8.05 1.01
N ALA A 100 -17.71 8.40 -0.15
CA ALA A 100 -16.31 8.84 -0.23
C ALA A 100 -16.10 10.26 0.35
N MET A 101 -17.18 10.98 0.65
CA MET A 101 -17.12 12.36 1.11
C MET A 101 -16.47 12.42 2.49
N GLY A 102 -15.35 13.15 2.60
CA GLY A 102 -14.58 13.28 3.84
C GLY A 102 -13.63 12.11 4.12
N LEU A 103 -13.57 11.08 3.26
CA LEU A 103 -12.66 9.94 3.44
C LEU A 103 -11.19 10.37 3.50
N ALA A 104 -10.73 11.21 2.57
CA ALA A 104 -9.34 11.68 2.53
C ALA A 104 -8.92 12.45 3.80
N LEU A 105 -9.85 13.14 4.46
CA LEU A 105 -9.58 13.76 5.75
C LEU A 105 -9.40 12.70 6.84
N ARG A 106 -10.32 11.74 6.91
CA ARG A 106 -10.26 10.64 7.89
C ARG A 106 -9.06 9.74 7.69
N MET A 107 -8.67 9.45 6.46
CA MET A 107 -7.45 8.72 6.12
C MET A 107 -6.21 9.42 6.68
N ARG A 108 -6.08 10.73 6.46
CA ARG A 108 -4.97 11.51 7.05
C ARG A 108 -4.97 11.47 8.58
N GLU A 109 -6.14 11.61 9.21
CA GLU A 109 -6.26 11.53 10.68
C GLU A 109 -5.92 10.14 11.25
N VAL A 110 -6.18 9.08 10.49
CA VAL A 110 -5.92 7.68 10.87
C VAL A 110 -4.45 7.34 10.67
N LEU A 111 -3.88 7.69 9.51
CA LEU A 111 -2.48 7.43 9.19
C LEU A 111 -1.49 8.30 9.98
N ALA A 112 -1.94 9.45 10.48
CA ALA A 112 -1.17 10.27 11.40
C ALA A 112 -1.20 9.77 12.86
N ALA A 113 -2.01 8.75 13.18
CA ALA A 113 -2.00 8.13 14.50
C ALA A 113 -0.89 7.07 14.59
N ASP A 114 -0.38 6.83 15.81
CA ASP A 114 0.69 5.86 16.11
C ASP A 114 0.32 4.38 15.84
N ASP A 115 -0.85 4.13 15.27
CA ASP A 115 -1.34 2.81 14.88
C ASP A 115 -0.70 2.30 13.58
N PHE A 116 -0.20 3.22 12.72
CA PHE A 116 0.31 2.89 11.38
C PHE A 116 1.62 3.61 11.07
N THR A 117 2.43 2.99 10.21
CA THR A 117 3.70 3.56 9.74
C THR A 117 3.79 3.42 8.23
N ALA A 118 4.27 4.46 7.56
CA ALA A 118 4.56 4.42 6.13
C ALA A 118 6.07 4.24 5.91
N GLU A 119 6.48 3.13 5.32
CA GLU A 119 7.88 2.82 5.01
C GLU A 119 7.97 2.36 3.54
N SER A 120 8.93 2.90 2.80
CA SER A 120 9.16 2.54 1.38
C SER A 120 7.90 2.62 0.49
N GLY A 121 7.03 3.60 0.73
CA GLY A 121 5.78 3.78 -0.03
C GLY A 121 4.66 2.81 0.35
N ARG A 122 4.84 2.01 1.40
CA ARG A 122 3.83 1.05 1.90
C ARG A 122 3.42 1.40 3.31
N VAL A 123 2.14 1.19 3.61
CA VAL A 123 1.57 1.36 4.94
C VAL A 123 1.56 0.01 5.66
N HIS A 124 2.00 0.01 6.90
CA HIS A 124 2.06 -1.12 7.80
C HIS A 124 1.40 -0.79 9.14
N ARG A 125 1.03 -1.80 9.93
CA ARG A 125 0.72 -1.58 11.35
C ARG A 125 2.00 -1.23 12.08
N SER A 126 1.96 -0.22 12.93
CA SER A 126 3.07 0.06 13.84
C SER A 126 3.24 -1.13 14.78
N SER A 127 4.42 -1.75 14.77
CA SER A 127 4.75 -2.71 15.82
C SER A 127 4.74 -1.97 17.16
N PRO A 128 4.22 -2.56 18.25
CA PRO A 128 4.35 -1.94 19.55
C PRO A 128 5.84 -1.79 19.83
N VAL A 129 6.31 -0.55 19.87
CA VAL A 129 7.66 -0.24 20.32
C VAL A 129 7.77 -0.81 21.72
N ARG A 130 8.50 -1.92 21.85
CA ARG A 130 8.83 -2.48 23.16
C ARG A 130 9.65 -1.40 23.85
N ALA A 131 9.05 -0.72 24.82
CA ALA A 131 9.71 0.32 25.59
C ALA A 131 11.09 -0.20 26.02
N PRO A 132 12.17 0.61 25.90
CA PRO A 132 13.48 0.19 26.36
C PRO A 132 13.34 -0.19 27.84
N GLN A 133 13.53 -1.48 28.12
CA GLN A 133 13.66 -1.96 29.48
C GLN A 133 14.93 -1.30 30.01
N ASN A 134 14.78 -0.19 30.73
CA ASN A 134 15.86 0.37 31.51
C ASN A 134 16.38 -0.76 32.40
N PRO A 135 17.64 -1.23 32.24
CA PRO A 135 18.25 -1.98 33.30
C PRO A 135 18.44 -0.98 34.43
N ALA A 136 17.54 -1.01 35.40
CA ALA A 136 17.73 -0.32 36.67
C ALA A 136 19.11 -0.74 37.19
N SER A 137 20.03 0.21 37.14
CA SER A 137 21.35 0.11 37.76
C SER A 137 21.19 0.59 39.20
N ALA A 138 21.44 -0.32 40.14
CA ALA A 138 21.93 -0.16 41.52
C ALA A 138 21.23 -1.15 42.45
#